data_AF-A0A951FZY8-F1
#
_entry.id   AF-A0A951FZY8-F1
#
_cell.length_a   1.000
_cell.length_b   1.000
_cell.length_c   1.000
_cell.angle_alpha   90.00
_cell.angle_beta   90.00
_cell.angle_gamma   90.00
#
_symmetry.space_group_name_H-M   'P 1'
#
loop_
_entity.id
_entity.type
_entity.pdbx_description
1 polymer ?
#
loop_
_entity_poly.entity_id
_entity_poly.type
_entity_poly.pdbx_seq_one_letter_code
_entity_poly.pdbx_strand_id
1 'polypeptide(L)'
;MPRRSIALVLGVAASATLFVSLADGAVSPQDTQLRRACVTAANRIANAVIHAATTQVQVITVPFRVVAAGTLIGRIAFNPSGSRIGVAGDAPSTGGLGCATGAIGPGVPKGPGHSQVVSTLRRTFTAPGRHTLRFELGASGRRILARLGAADRAYRKQHPHGQRPPSIAFGVSLSYTPAG
;
A
#
# COMPACT_ATOMS: atom_id res chain seq x y z
N MET A 1 -31.30 22.78 29.51
CA MET A 1 -30.04 22.01 29.66
C MET A 1 -29.62 21.49 28.28
N PRO A 2 -28.60 22.04 27.60
CA PRO A 2 -28.18 21.50 26.31
C PRO A 2 -27.19 20.35 26.50
N ARG A 3 -27.55 19.15 26.01
CA ARG A 3 -26.67 17.98 25.93
C ARG A 3 -25.57 18.25 24.89
N ARG A 4 -24.32 18.32 25.36
CA ARG A 4 -23.13 18.34 24.50
C ARG A 4 -22.94 16.95 23.90
N SER A 5 -23.23 16.81 22.61
CA SER A 5 -22.83 15.64 21.82
C SER A 5 -21.32 15.71 21.60
N ILE A 6 -20.57 14.90 22.34
CA ILE A 6 -19.14 14.69 22.12
C ILE A 6 -19.02 13.86 20.84
N ALA A 7 -18.66 14.51 19.73
CA ALA A 7 -18.22 13.84 18.52
C ALA A 7 -16.88 13.16 18.83
N LEU A 8 -16.93 11.89 19.23
CA LEU A 8 -15.75 11.03 19.35
C LEU A 8 -15.21 10.78 17.94
N VAL A 9 -14.25 11.60 17.50
CA VAL A 9 -13.45 11.30 16.32
C VAL A 9 -12.51 10.15 16.69
N LEU A 10 -12.98 8.92 16.52
CA LEU A 10 -12.14 7.72 16.61
C LEU A 10 -11.13 7.75 15.45
N GLY A 11 -9.92 8.20 15.78
CA GLY A 11 -8.79 8.25 14.86
C GLY A 11 -8.41 6.84 14.40
N VAL A 12 -8.69 6.53 13.13
CA VAL A 12 -8.10 5.37 12.45
C VAL A 12 -6.64 5.71 12.18
N ALA A 13 -5.73 5.22 13.03
CA ALA A 13 -4.30 5.35 12.80
C ALA A 13 -3.88 4.41 11.66
N ALA A 14 -3.74 4.96 10.45
CA ALA A 14 -3.07 4.30 9.34
C ALA A 14 -1.56 4.49 9.50
N SER A 15 -0.86 3.48 9.99
CA SER A 15 0.60 3.53 10.11
C SER A 15 1.22 2.84 8.90
N ALA A 16 1.93 3.61 8.06
CA ALA A 16 2.81 3.07 7.04
C ALA A 16 4.26 3.11 7.57
N THR A 17 4.91 1.95 7.63
CA THR A 17 6.30 1.80 8.06
C THR A 17 7.18 1.61 6.84
N LEU A 18 8.25 2.41 6.75
CA LEU A 18 9.28 2.29 5.73
C LEU A 18 10.39 1.35 6.20
N PHE A 19 10.84 0.46 5.33
CA PHE A 19 12.04 -0.34 5.55
C PHE A 19 13.17 0.23 4.69
N VAL A 20 14.31 0.50 5.33
CA VAL A 20 15.48 1.09 4.70
C VAL A 20 16.65 0.13 4.89
N SER A 21 17.13 -0.49 3.82
CA SER A 21 18.50 -1.02 3.80
C SER A 21 19.44 0.14 3.49
N LEU A 22 20.16 0.61 4.52
CA LEU A 22 21.29 1.53 4.35
C LEU A 22 22.54 0.68 4.12
N ALA A 23 23.01 0.62 2.88
CA ALA A 23 24.43 0.42 2.63
C ALA A 23 25.05 1.83 2.57
N ASP A 24 26.13 2.06 3.31
CA ASP A 24 26.86 3.34 3.43
C ASP A 24 27.46 3.79 2.08
N GLY A 25 26.62 4.35 1.22
CA GLY A 25 27.01 4.92 -0.07
C GLY A 25 26.08 6.07 -0.44
N ALA A 26 26.58 7.02 -1.21
CA ALA A 26 25.83 8.19 -1.66
C ALA A 26 24.46 7.77 -2.23
N VAL A 27 23.37 8.25 -1.61
CA VAL A 27 22.00 7.92 -2.05
C VAL A 27 21.81 8.48 -3.45
N SER A 28 21.60 7.62 -4.45
CA SER A 28 21.43 8.10 -5.82
C SER A 28 20.16 8.97 -5.93
N PRO A 29 20.15 9.98 -6.83
CA PRO A 29 18.95 10.76 -7.09
C PRO A 29 17.74 9.89 -7.47
N GLN A 30 17.99 8.76 -8.13
CA GLN A 30 16.97 7.80 -8.52
C GLN A 30 16.37 7.05 -7.32
N ASP A 31 17.20 6.65 -6.34
CA ASP A 31 16.73 6.01 -5.09
C ASP A 31 15.85 6.96 -4.28
N THR A 32 16.17 8.25 -4.29
CA THR A 32 15.34 9.27 -3.65
C THR A 32 13.97 9.38 -4.30
N GLN A 33 13.89 9.31 -5.65
CA GLN A 33 12.61 9.31 -6.36
C GLN A 33 11.81 8.03 -6.10
N LEU A 34 12.47 6.86 -6.04
CA LEU A 34 11.84 5.60 -5.69
C LEU A 34 11.22 5.64 -4.29
N ARG A 35 11.97 6.12 -3.29
CA ARG A 35 11.47 6.27 -1.91
C ARG A 35 10.22 7.16 -1.85
N ARG A 36 10.24 8.31 -2.52
CA ARG A 36 9.07 9.22 -2.58
C ARG A 36 7.87 8.56 -3.26
N ALA A 37 8.10 7.82 -4.35
CA ALA A 37 7.04 7.08 -5.03
C ALA A 37 6.48 5.95 -4.15
N CYS A 38 7.32 5.23 -3.40
CA CYS A 38 6.88 4.20 -2.46
C CYS A 38 5.97 4.75 -1.36
N VAL A 39 6.37 5.85 -0.70
CA VAL A 39 5.54 6.53 0.31
C VAL A 39 4.22 6.98 -0.29
N THR A 40 4.28 7.60 -1.48
CA THR A 40 3.07 8.11 -2.14
C THR A 40 2.13 6.97 -2.54
N ALA A 41 2.66 5.85 -3.02
CA ALA A 41 1.91 4.65 -3.33
C ALA A 41 1.24 4.08 -2.07
N ALA A 42 2.00 3.94 -0.97
CA ALA A 42 1.51 3.44 0.30
C ALA A 42 0.37 4.31 0.87
N ASN A 43 0.52 5.64 0.85
CA ASN A 43 -0.51 6.57 1.30
C ASN A 43 -1.78 6.48 0.44
N ARG A 44 -1.62 6.33 -0.88
CA ARG A 44 -2.77 6.17 -1.79
C ARG A 44 -3.47 4.83 -1.61
N ILE A 45 -2.73 3.76 -1.32
CA ILE A 45 -3.30 2.46 -0.95
C ILE A 45 -4.05 2.57 0.37
N ALA A 46 -3.46 3.17 1.41
CA ALA A 46 -4.12 3.39 2.68
C ALA A 46 -5.45 4.14 2.50
N ASN A 47 -5.44 5.23 1.73
CA ASN A 47 -6.66 5.97 1.40
C ASN A 47 -7.68 5.12 0.66
N ALA A 48 -7.24 4.36 -0.36
CA ALA A 48 -8.11 3.46 -1.11
C ALA A 48 -8.75 2.39 -0.23
N VAL A 49 -8.00 1.86 0.74
CA VAL A 49 -8.45 0.86 1.70
C VAL A 49 -9.46 1.47 2.68
N ILE A 50 -9.16 2.65 3.25
CA ILE A 50 -10.07 3.39 4.14
C ILE A 50 -11.39 3.72 3.43
N HIS A 51 -11.33 4.07 2.15
CA HIS A 51 -12.48 4.49 1.36
C HIS A 51 -13.08 3.35 0.52
N ALA A 52 -12.64 2.10 0.74
CA ALA A 52 -13.14 0.95 -0.03
C ALA A 52 -14.66 0.73 0.15
N ALA A 53 -15.22 1.24 1.25
CA ALA A 53 -16.66 1.21 1.51
C ALA A 53 -17.47 2.17 0.62
N THR A 54 -16.84 3.26 0.13
CA THR A 54 -17.53 4.37 -0.57
C THR A 54 -17.06 4.55 -2.01
N THR A 55 -15.87 4.07 -2.34
CA THR A 55 -15.22 4.33 -3.64
C THR A 55 -14.71 3.04 -4.26
N GLN A 56 -15.11 2.78 -5.51
CA GLN A 56 -14.59 1.65 -6.27
C GLN A 56 -13.18 1.98 -6.79
N VAL A 57 -12.16 1.67 -6.01
CA VAL A 57 -10.76 1.88 -6.42
C VAL A 57 -10.32 0.75 -7.34
N GLN A 58 -9.96 1.11 -8.57
CA GLN A 58 -9.46 0.17 -9.59
C GLN A 58 -8.01 0.44 -9.97
N VAL A 59 -7.56 1.69 -9.84
CA VAL A 59 -6.22 2.13 -10.23
C VAL A 59 -5.64 3.02 -9.15
N ILE A 60 -4.41 2.72 -8.74
CA ILE A 60 -3.62 3.59 -7.87
C ILE A 60 -2.59 4.30 -8.74
N THR A 61 -2.74 5.62 -8.87
CA THR A 61 -1.79 6.43 -9.65
C THR A 61 -0.70 6.97 -8.73
N VAL A 62 0.55 7.07 -9.19
CA VAL A 62 1.67 7.58 -8.37
C VAL A 62 2.53 8.50 -9.24
N PRO A 63 2.76 9.76 -8.85
CA PRO A 63 3.71 10.60 -9.55
C PRO A 63 5.14 10.06 -9.36
N PHE A 64 5.89 9.96 -10.45
CA PHE A 64 7.26 9.47 -10.44
C PHE A 64 8.13 10.31 -11.36
N ARG A 65 9.33 10.65 -10.91
CA ARG A 65 10.33 11.34 -11.71
C ARG A 65 11.45 10.37 -12.04
N VAL A 66 11.74 10.25 -13.32
CA VAL A 66 12.84 9.44 -13.84
C VAL A 66 14.03 10.36 -14.05
N VAL A 67 15.18 10.00 -13.49
CA VAL A 67 16.41 10.80 -13.59
C VAL A 67 17.32 10.29 -14.72
N ALA A 68 17.25 9.01 -15.05
CA ALA A 68 18.01 8.36 -16.13
C ALA A 68 17.17 7.24 -16.77
N ALA A 69 17.47 6.87 -18.01
CA ALA A 69 16.80 5.75 -18.68
C ALA A 69 16.93 4.44 -17.88
N GLY A 70 15.97 3.54 -18.02
CA GLY A 70 15.94 2.30 -17.25
C GLY A 70 14.57 1.66 -17.17
N THR A 71 14.47 0.58 -16.42
CA THR A 71 13.23 -0.18 -16.22
C THR A 71 12.81 -0.17 -14.76
N LEU A 72 11.57 0.24 -14.52
CA LEU A 72 10.91 0.15 -13.23
C LEU A 72 10.05 -1.12 -13.16
N ILE A 73 10.15 -1.84 -12.05
CA ILE A 73 9.21 -2.89 -11.66
C ILE A 73 8.57 -2.45 -10.35
N GLY A 74 7.24 -2.49 -10.28
CA GLY A 74 6.48 -2.15 -9.10
C GLY A 74 5.46 -3.21 -8.78
N ARG A 75 5.25 -3.50 -7.50
CA ARG A 75 4.29 -4.50 -7.01
C ARG A 75 3.53 -3.97 -5.81
N ILE A 76 2.26 -4.34 -5.73
CA ILE A 76 1.39 -4.09 -4.56
C ILE A 76 0.85 -5.43 -4.10
N ALA A 77 0.91 -5.70 -2.79
CA ALA A 77 0.30 -6.88 -2.20
C ALA A 77 -0.58 -6.53 -1.01
N PHE A 78 -1.58 -7.39 -0.77
CA PHE A 78 -2.45 -7.35 0.39
C PHE A 78 -2.33 -8.64 1.21
N ASN A 79 -2.41 -8.50 2.52
CA ASN A 79 -2.57 -9.62 3.45
C ASN A 79 -3.79 -9.34 4.35
N PRO A 80 -4.95 -9.98 4.06
CA PRO A 80 -6.15 -9.83 4.88
C PRO A 80 -6.11 -10.65 6.18
N SER A 81 -5.17 -11.60 6.32
CA SER A 81 -5.15 -12.56 7.44
C SER A 81 -3.99 -12.38 8.42
N GLY A 82 -3.06 -11.45 8.16
CA GLY A 82 -1.94 -11.21 9.06
C GLY A 82 -1.18 -9.91 8.77
N SER A 83 -0.35 -9.50 9.74
CA SER A 83 0.40 -8.25 9.69
C SER A 83 1.71 -8.34 8.89
N ARG A 84 2.19 -9.56 8.63
CA ARG A 84 3.42 -9.78 7.85
C ARG A 84 3.10 -9.76 6.36
N ILE A 85 3.80 -8.92 5.60
CA ILE A 85 3.59 -8.81 4.17
C ILE A 85 4.91 -8.97 3.45
N GLY A 86 4.94 -9.93 2.53
CA GLY A 86 5.99 -10.04 1.54
C GLY A 86 5.53 -9.43 0.24
N VAL A 87 6.26 -8.43 -0.26
CA VAL A 87 6.15 -8.02 -1.66
C VAL A 87 7.49 -8.32 -2.28
N ALA A 88 7.62 -9.51 -2.87
CA ALA A 88 8.87 -9.92 -3.51
C ALA A 88 9.29 -8.83 -4.51
N GLY A 89 10.41 -8.15 -4.25
CA GLY A 89 11.27 -7.65 -5.32
C GLY A 89 11.87 -8.87 -6.04
N ASP A 90 12.29 -8.74 -7.28
CA ASP A 90 12.84 -9.86 -8.06
C ASP A 90 14.20 -10.36 -7.51
N ALA A 91 14.20 -11.01 -6.35
CA ALA A 91 15.28 -11.81 -5.79
C ALA A 91 14.70 -12.97 -4.93
N PRO A 92 15.06 -14.23 -5.20
CA PRO A 92 14.55 -15.39 -4.47
C PRO A 92 15.42 -15.68 -3.24
N SER A 93 15.25 -14.94 -2.15
CA SER A 93 15.58 -15.37 -0.78
C SER A 93 15.37 -14.22 0.19
N THR A 94 14.94 -14.56 1.41
CA THR A 94 14.53 -13.66 2.52
C THR A 94 13.26 -12.86 2.29
N GLY A 95 12.38 -12.84 3.32
CA GLY A 95 11.09 -12.16 3.30
C GLY A 95 11.20 -10.75 2.74
N GLY A 96 10.70 -10.57 1.52
CA GLY A 96 10.83 -9.32 0.77
C GLY A 96 10.03 -8.21 1.44
N LEU A 97 10.70 -7.46 2.31
CA LEU A 97 10.20 -6.20 2.83
C LEU A 97 10.20 -5.23 1.65
N GLY A 98 9.01 -5.01 1.09
CA GLY A 98 8.80 -3.93 0.14
C GLY A 98 9.24 -2.59 0.73
N CYS A 99 9.52 -1.61 -0.13
CA CYS A 99 9.95 -0.28 0.29
C CYS A 99 8.96 0.44 1.22
N ALA A 100 7.69 0.04 1.26
CA ALA A 100 6.71 0.52 2.24
C ALA A 100 5.70 -0.58 2.58
N THR A 101 5.31 -0.66 3.84
CA THR A 101 4.18 -1.48 4.30
C THR A 101 3.26 -0.67 5.18
N GLY A 102 2.01 -1.05 5.31
CA GLY A 102 1.10 -0.43 6.26
C GLY A 102 -0.03 -1.36 6.64
N ALA A 103 -0.77 -0.96 7.66
CA ALA A 103 -1.90 -1.72 8.15
C ALA A 103 -3.05 -0.78 8.51
N ILE A 104 -4.28 -1.21 8.23
CA ILE A 104 -5.52 -0.48 8.50
C ILE A 104 -6.38 -1.34 9.41
N GLY A 105 -6.98 -0.72 10.44
CA GLY A 105 -7.89 -1.37 11.39
C GLY A 105 -7.19 -1.95 12.63
N PRO A 106 -7.87 -1.99 13.79
CA PRO A 106 -7.32 -2.52 15.03
C PRO A 106 -7.28 -4.06 14.98
N GLY A 107 -6.14 -4.63 15.37
CA GLY A 107 -6.00 -6.07 15.57
C GLY A 107 -5.68 -6.89 14.33
N VAL A 108 -5.01 -6.29 13.33
CA VAL A 108 -4.35 -7.08 12.27
C VAL A 108 -3.57 -8.21 12.94
N PRO A 109 -3.89 -9.49 12.66
CA PRO A 109 -3.32 -10.60 13.40
C PRO A 109 -1.80 -10.56 13.35
N LYS A 110 -1.15 -10.58 14.51
CA LYS A 110 0.32 -10.65 14.63
C LYS A 110 0.77 -12.05 14.25
N GLY A 111 0.78 -12.38 12.96
CA GLY A 111 1.07 -13.73 12.48
C GLY A 111 1.36 -13.78 10.98
N PRO A 112 1.91 -14.91 10.49
CA PRO A 112 2.05 -15.15 9.07
C PRO A 112 0.66 -15.28 8.44
N GLY A 113 0.40 -14.49 7.41
CA GLY A 113 -0.75 -14.66 6.53
C GLY A 113 -0.26 -14.77 5.08
N HIS A 114 -1.14 -15.18 4.18
CA HIS A 114 -0.79 -15.27 2.76
C HIS A 114 -0.88 -13.89 2.12
N SER A 115 0.28 -13.33 1.79
CA SER A 115 0.35 -12.12 0.98
C SER A 115 -0.04 -12.46 -0.46
N GLN A 116 -0.96 -11.68 -1.02
CA GLN A 116 -1.37 -11.81 -2.41
C GLN A 116 -0.94 -10.57 -3.18
N VAL A 117 -0.16 -10.74 -4.24
CA VAL A 117 0.14 -9.66 -5.18
C VAL A 117 -1.13 -9.32 -5.95
N VAL A 118 -1.54 -8.07 -5.84
CA VAL A 118 -2.80 -7.56 -6.42
C VAL A 118 -2.57 -6.60 -7.58
N SER A 119 -1.33 -6.12 -7.75
CA SER A 119 -0.93 -5.32 -8.91
C SER A 119 0.55 -5.52 -9.18
N THR A 120 0.91 -5.62 -10.46
CA THR A 120 2.28 -5.60 -10.94
C THR A 120 2.36 -4.58 -12.06
N LEU A 121 3.38 -3.74 -12.03
CA LEU A 121 3.70 -2.74 -13.03
C LEU A 121 5.12 -3.02 -13.53
N ARG A 122 5.31 -3.07 -14.84
CA ARG A 122 6.63 -3.00 -15.47
C ARG A 122 6.61 -1.86 -16.48
N ARG A 123 7.57 -0.95 -16.39
CA ARG A 123 7.65 0.20 -17.29
C ARG A 123 9.09 0.54 -17.59
N THR A 124 9.41 0.64 -18.88
CA THR A 124 10.70 1.10 -19.36
C THR A 124 10.62 2.58 -19.71
N PHE A 125 11.65 3.32 -19.34
CA PHE A 125 11.82 4.75 -19.60
C PHE A 125 13.08 4.92 -20.44
N THR A 126 12.94 5.61 -21.56
CA THR A 126 14.03 5.87 -22.50
C THR A 126 14.69 7.24 -22.27
N ALA A 127 14.06 8.12 -21.49
CA ALA A 127 14.56 9.45 -21.19
C ALA A 127 14.12 9.92 -19.79
N PRO A 128 14.85 10.88 -19.18
CA PRO A 128 14.44 11.54 -17.94
C PRO A 128 13.12 12.29 -18.13
N GLY A 129 12.30 12.36 -17.08
CA GLY A 129 11.00 13.00 -17.18
C GLY A 129 10.08 12.78 -16.00
N ARG A 130 8.92 13.45 -16.05
CA ARG A 130 7.82 13.25 -15.10
C ARG A 130 6.84 12.26 -15.70
N HIS A 131 6.48 11.25 -14.92
CA HIS A 131 5.56 10.20 -15.32
C HIS A 131 4.52 9.95 -14.23
N THR A 132 3.43 9.33 -14.62
CA THR A 132 2.45 8.76 -13.70
C THR A 132 2.49 7.25 -13.81
N LEU A 133 2.88 6.59 -12.72
CA LEU A 133 2.75 5.15 -12.57
C LEU A 133 1.29 4.81 -12.34
N ARG A 134 0.77 3.79 -13.02
CA ARG A 134 -0.61 3.33 -12.89
C ARG A 134 -0.58 1.89 -12.43
N PHE A 135 -0.94 1.66 -11.19
CA PHE A 135 -1.08 0.33 -10.61
C PHE A 135 -2.53 -0.10 -10.71
N GLU A 136 -2.82 -0.93 -11.71
CA GLU A 136 -4.16 -1.48 -11.89
C GLU A 136 -4.34 -2.68 -10.95
N LEU A 137 -5.41 -2.64 -10.16
CA LEU A 137 -5.74 -3.74 -9.26
C LEU A 137 -6.36 -4.87 -10.06
N GLY A 138 -5.72 -6.03 -10.03
CA GLY A 138 -6.25 -7.27 -10.59
C GLY A 138 -7.57 -7.68 -9.94
N ALA A 139 -8.21 -8.72 -10.50
CA ALA A 139 -9.48 -9.24 -9.99
C ALA A 139 -9.44 -9.52 -8.48
N SER A 140 -8.34 -10.09 -7.98
CA SER A 140 -8.16 -10.38 -6.55
C SER A 140 -8.11 -9.12 -5.69
N GLY A 141 -7.36 -8.09 -6.11
CA GLY A 141 -7.28 -6.81 -5.39
C GLY A 141 -8.63 -6.13 -5.28
N ARG A 142 -9.38 -6.09 -6.40
CA ARG A 142 -10.74 -5.53 -6.43
C ARG A 142 -11.69 -6.30 -5.52
N ARG A 143 -11.63 -7.65 -5.52
CA ARG A 143 -12.44 -8.49 -4.62
C ARG A 143 -12.10 -8.25 -3.15
N ILE A 144 -10.82 -8.13 -2.81
CA ILE A 144 -10.39 -7.87 -1.43
C ILE A 144 -10.93 -6.52 -0.94
N LEU A 145 -10.77 -5.44 -1.73
CA LEU A 145 -11.30 -4.13 -1.37
C LEU A 145 -12.83 -4.12 -1.26
N ALA A 146 -13.54 -4.80 -2.18
CA ALA A 146 -14.99 -4.91 -2.12
C ALA A 146 -15.47 -5.64 -0.86
N ARG A 147 -14.81 -6.74 -0.47
CA ARG A 147 -15.09 -7.48 0.77
C ARG A 147 -14.82 -6.61 2.00
N LEU A 148 -13.71 -5.87 2.00
CA LEU A 148 -13.38 -4.96 3.09
C LEU A 148 -14.42 -3.84 3.22
N GLY A 149 -14.84 -3.24 2.10
CA GLY A 149 -15.89 -2.22 2.08
C GLY A 149 -17.25 -2.77 2.55
N ALA A 150 -17.59 -4.01 2.19
CA ALA A 150 -18.79 -4.67 2.69
C ALA A 150 -18.71 -4.94 4.20
N ALA A 151 -17.57 -5.41 4.69
CA ALA A 151 -17.33 -5.63 6.12
C ALA A 151 -17.38 -4.33 6.92
N ASP A 152 -16.84 -3.22 6.40
CA ASP A 152 -16.89 -1.91 7.06
C ASP A 152 -18.33 -1.36 7.10
N ARG A 153 -19.10 -1.49 6.01
CA ARG A 153 -20.53 -1.13 6.00
C ARG A 153 -21.34 -1.97 6.99
N ALA A 154 -21.11 -3.28 7.03
CA ALA A 154 -21.77 -4.17 7.97
C ALA A 154 -21.41 -3.82 9.41
N TYR A 155 -20.13 -3.55 9.68
CA TYR A 155 -19.61 -3.09 10.97
C TYR A 155 -20.33 -1.83 11.44
N ARG A 156 -20.38 -0.78 10.60
CA ARG A 156 -21.07 0.47 10.91
C ARG A 156 -22.57 0.28 11.14
N LYS A 157 -23.20 -0.70 10.49
CA LYS A 157 -24.63 -1.00 10.64
C LYS A 157 -24.96 -1.82 11.89
N GLN A 158 -24.13 -2.80 12.23
CA GLN A 158 -24.43 -3.81 13.25
C GLN A 158 -23.78 -3.55 14.61
N HIS A 159 -22.72 -2.73 14.66
CA HIS A 159 -21.95 -2.52 15.89
C HIS A 159 -21.74 -1.03 16.20
N PRO A 160 -22.79 -0.29 16.62
CA PRO A 160 -22.61 1.04 17.17
C PRO A 160 -21.79 1.06 18.49
N HIS A 161 -21.58 -0.11 19.13
CA HIS A 161 -20.96 -0.24 20.45
C HIS A 161 -19.82 -1.29 20.58
N GLY A 162 -18.99 -1.52 19.55
CA GLY A 162 -17.60 -1.95 19.80
C GLY A 162 -17.13 -3.37 19.45
N GLN A 163 -17.55 -3.97 18.34
CA GLN A 163 -16.68 -5.00 17.71
C GLN A 163 -15.46 -4.34 17.02
N ARG A 164 -14.46 -5.12 16.61
CA ARG A 164 -13.27 -4.58 15.91
C ARG A 164 -13.61 -4.28 14.44
N PRO A 165 -13.32 -3.06 13.92
CA PRO A 165 -13.44 -2.78 12.51
C PRO A 165 -12.56 -3.72 11.68
N PRO A 166 -12.93 -4.01 10.42
CA PRO A 166 -12.17 -4.91 9.58
C PRO A 166 -10.76 -4.38 9.38
N SER A 167 -9.80 -5.29 9.30
CA SER A 167 -8.38 -4.94 9.22
C SER A 167 -7.70 -5.61 8.05
N ILE A 168 -6.67 -4.96 7.51
CA ILE A 168 -5.89 -5.45 6.39
C ILE A 168 -4.48 -4.86 6.44
N ALA A 169 -3.50 -5.67 6.06
CA ALA A 169 -2.15 -5.22 5.85
C ALA A 169 -1.89 -5.07 4.34
N PHE A 170 -1.14 -4.04 3.92
CA PHE A 170 -0.70 -3.87 2.54
C PHE A 170 0.81 -3.56 2.42
N GLY A 171 1.40 -3.91 1.28
CA GLY A 171 2.80 -3.64 0.98
C GLY A 171 2.99 -3.12 -0.44
N VAL A 172 4.04 -2.34 -0.63
CA VAL A 172 4.50 -1.81 -1.92
C VAL A 172 5.98 -2.12 -2.07
N SER A 173 6.37 -2.60 -3.25
CA SER A 173 7.76 -2.73 -3.67
C SER A 173 7.95 -2.01 -4.99
N LEU A 174 8.99 -1.19 -5.09
CA LEU A 174 9.44 -0.57 -6.34
C LEU A 174 10.94 -0.85 -6.49
N SER A 175 11.33 -1.35 -7.66
CA SER A 175 12.73 -1.54 -8.05
C SER A 175 12.98 -0.85 -9.38
N TYR A 176 14.17 -0.26 -9.54
CA TYR A 176 14.59 0.40 -10.76
C TYR A 176 15.95 -0.13 -11.20
N THR A 177 16.05 -0.50 -12.47
CA THR A 177 17.29 -0.93 -13.11
C THR A 177 17.67 0.11 -14.16
N PRO A 178 18.73 0.90 -13.96
CA PRO A 178 19.23 1.83 -14.97
C PRO A 178 19.57 1.11 -16.29
N ALA A 179 19.36 1.78 -17.41
CA ALA A 179 19.95 1.37 -18.68
C ALA A 179 21.43 1.80 -18.62
N GLY A 180 22.34 0.83 -18.67
CA GLY A 180 23.79 1.07 -18.69
C GLY A 180 24.25 1.77 -19.96
#